data_AF-A0A1S3L422-F1
#
_entry.id   AF-A0A1S3L422-F1
#
_cell.length_a   1.000
_cell.length_b   1.000
_cell.length_c   1.000
_cell.angle_alpha   90.00
_cell.angle_beta   90.00
_cell.angle_gamma   90.00
#
_symmetry.space_group_name_H-M   'P 1'
#
loop_
_entity.id
_entity.type
_entity.pdbx_description
1 polymer ?
#
loop_
_entity_poly.entity_id
_entity_poly.type
_entity_poly.pdbx_seq_one_letter_code
_entity_poly.pdbx_strand_id
1 'polypeptide(L)'
;MIQQMEGGTAAAPVPNPLSDLSSPLTPPVTSAPPPSPYPRPSASPFISEDQFGCHCCYDVLVNPTTLNCGHSFCRHCLALWWESSRKTECPECREKWEGFPKVNILLRDAVERLFSEVVGRRRAEIQGNPKVSQSLLAFQ
;
A
#
# COMPACT_ATOMS: atom_id res chain seq x y z
N MET A 1 50.80 57.49 -8.59
CA MET A 1 49.87 57.81 -7.49
C MET A 1 49.92 56.67 -6.48
N ILE A 2 50.46 56.99 -5.32
CA ILE A 2 50.16 56.51 -3.95
C ILE A 2 50.43 55.04 -3.56
N GLN A 3 51.48 54.97 -2.71
CA GLN A 3 51.82 54.10 -1.59
C GLN A 3 50.69 53.30 -0.89
N GLN A 4 51.12 52.14 -0.39
CA GLN A 4 50.58 51.22 0.63
C GLN A 4 49.67 51.85 1.73
N MET A 5 48.73 51.06 2.25
CA MET A 5 48.61 50.82 3.69
C MET A 5 48.02 49.43 3.97
N GLU A 6 48.74 48.69 4.81
CA GLU A 6 48.39 47.41 5.40
C GLU A 6 47.46 47.67 6.60
N GLY A 7 46.36 46.94 6.71
CA GLY A 7 45.38 47.10 7.79
C GLY A 7 44.90 45.75 8.28
N GLY A 8 45.58 45.21 9.29
CA GLY A 8 45.14 44.04 10.04
C GLY A 8 44.01 44.39 10.99
N THR A 9 43.06 43.46 11.15
CA THR A 9 42.19 43.40 12.32
C THR A 9 41.83 41.94 12.58
N ALA A 10 42.27 41.47 13.74
CA ALA A 10 41.94 40.17 14.30
C ALA A 10 40.46 40.17 14.71
N ALA A 11 39.68 39.22 14.19
CA ALA A 11 38.34 38.94 14.67
C ALA A 11 38.38 37.81 15.71
N ALA A 12 37.88 38.13 16.90
CA ALA A 12 37.82 37.30 18.10
C ALA A 12 36.97 36.02 17.93
N PRO A 13 37.17 34.99 18.77
CA PRO A 13 36.38 33.76 18.73
C PRO A 13 34.91 34.02 19.01
N VAL A 14 34.04 33.47 18.16
CA VAL A 14 32.58 33.50 18.32
C VAL A 14 32.17 32.68 19.56
N PRO A 15 31.44 33.28 20.53
CA PRO A 15 30.91 32.53 21.67
C PRO A 15 29.74 31.63 21.25
N ASN A 16 29.71 30.44 21.84
CA ASN A 16 28.71 29.39 21.63
C ASN A 16 27.43 29.68 22.43
N PRO A 17 26.25 29.89 21.80
CA PRO A 17 25.01 30.14 22.52
C PRO A 17 24.26 28.82 22.83
N LEU A 18 24.85 27.97 23.66
CA LEU A 18 24.07 27.01 24.45
C LEU A 18 23.74 27.65 25.80
N SER A 19 22.77 28.56 25.77
CA SER A 19 22.23 29.19 26.97
C SER A 19 20.82 29.69 26.67
N ASP A 20 19.84 28.79 26.73
CA ASP A 20 18.52 29.09 27.31
C ASP A 20 17.67 27.82 27.41
N LEU A 21 17.86 27.09 28.50
CA LEU A 21 16.88 26.15 29.04
C LEU A 21 15.92 26.96 29.92
N SER A 22 14.75 27.33 29.40
CA SER A 22 13.53 27.60 30.21
C SER A 22 12.32 27.82 29.30
N SER A 23 11.59 26.75 28.99
CA SER A 23 10.18 26.85 28.61
C SER A 23 9.39 25.88 29.50
N PRO A 24 8.29 26.35 30.12
CA PRO A 24 7.54 25.55 31.08
C PRO A 24 6.86 24.38 30.37
N LEU A 25 7.01 23.19 30.94
CA LEU A 25 6.23 22.00 30.60
C LEU A 25 4.74 22.35 30.76
N THR A 26 4.01 22.40 29.65
CA THR A 26 2.54 22.40 29.71
C THR A 26 2.10 21.05 30.29
N PRO A 27 1.11 21.02 31.22
CA PRO A 27 0.62 19.76 31.74
C PRO A 27 -0.08 18.96 30.62
N PRO A 28 -0.04 17.62 30.66
CA PRO A 28 -0.77 16.81 29.70
C PRO A 28 -2.27 17.01 29.95
N VAL A 29 -3.00 17.44 28.93
CA VAL A 29 -4.46 17.41 28.90
C VAL A 29 -4.91 15.95 28.78
N THR A 30 -5.09 15.28 29.93
CA THR A 30 -5.71 13.95 29.98
C THR A 30 -7.23 14.10 29.91
N SER A 31 -7.77 14.54 28.78
CA SER A 31 -9.20 14.43 28.50
C SER A 31 -9.43 13.15 27.71
N ALA A 32 -9.86 12.09 28.41
CA ALA A 32 -10.31 10.87 27.75
C ALA A 32 -11.44 11.21 26.74
N PRO A 33 -11.43 10.63 25.53
CA PRO A 33 -12.50 10.86 24.56
C PRO A 33 -13.85 10.33 25.11
N PRO A 34 -14.99 10.97 24.78
CA PRO A 34 -16.30 10.52 25.23
C PRO A 34 -16.59 9.08 24.76
N PRO A 35 -17.31 8.27 25.55
CA PRO A 35 -17.68 6.92 25.14
C PRO A 35 -18.54 6.99 23.89
N SER A 36 -18.16 6.20 22.86
CA SER A 36 -18.92 6.10 21.62
C SER A 36 -20.35 5.61 21.91
N PRO A 37 -21.40 6.24 21.34
CA PRO A 37 -22.78 5.80 21.51
C PRO A 37 -23.08 4.48 20.78
N TYR A 38 -22.12 3.96 20.00
CA TYR A 38 -22.28 2.72 19.26
C TYR A 38 -21.80 1.52 20.08
N PRO A 39 -22.64 0.48 20.27
CA PRO A 39 -22.20 -0.76 20.90
C PRO A 39 -21.03 -1.33 20.09
N ARG A 40 -19.89 -1.53 20.76
CA ARG A 40 -18.73 -2.19 20.18
C ARG A 40 -19.14 -3.65 19.90
N PRO A 41 -19.15 -4.12 18.65
CA PRO A 41 -19.49 -5.52 18.38
C PRO A 41 -18.52 -6.41 19.16
N SER A 42 -19.05 -7.30 20.02
CA SER A 42 -18.26 -8.17 20.91
C SER A 42 -17.83 -9.48 20.24
N ALA A 43 -18.17 -9.67 18.97
CA ALA A 43 -17.66 -10.76 18.18
C ALA A 43 -16.36 -10.28 17.54
N SER A 44 -15.24 -10.97 17.77
CA SER A 44 -14.19 -11.02 16.76
C SER A 44 -14.87 -11.50 15.47
N PRO A 45 -15.02 -10.65 14.44
CA PRO A 45 -15.63 -11.13 13.21
C PRO A 45 -14.72 -12.22 12.67
N PHE A 46 -15.23 -13.45 12.57
CA PHE A 46 -14.56 -14.46 11.76
C PHE A 46 -14.60 -13.93 10.33
N ILE A 47 -13.44 -13.50 9.84
CA ILE A 47 -13.29 -12.98 8.49
C ILE A 47 -13.44 -14.20 7.55
N SER A 48 -14.47 -14.18 6.70
CA SER A 48 -14.71 -15.25 5.71
C SER A 48 -13.82 -15.06 4.49
N GLU A 49 -13.46 -16.16 3.83
CA GLU A 49 -12.74 -16.20 2.55
C GLU A 49 -13.45 -15.38 1.47
N ASP A 50 -14.78 -15.38 1.47
CA ASP A 50 -15.61 -14.65 0.49
C ASP A 50 -15.35 -13.14 0.50
N GLN A 51 -14.96 -12.58 1.65
CA GLN A 51 -14.66 -11.15 1.78
C GLN A 51 -13.40 -10.75 1.01
N PHE A 52 -12.55 -11.73 0.70
CA PHE A 52 -11.31 -11.56 -0.07
C PHE A 52 -11.33 -12.37 -1.37
N GLY A 53 -12.52 -12.65 -1.90
CA GLY A 53 -12.71 -13.37 -3.15
C GLY A 53 -12.40 -12.53 -4.39
N CYS A 54 -11.86 -13.17 -5.43
CA CYS A 54 -11.72 -12.56 -6.74
C CYS A 54 -12.95 -12.83 -7.60
N HIS A 55 -13.61 -11.81 -8.15
CA HIS A 55 -14.82 -12.00 -8.97
C HIS A 55 -14.58 -12.67 -10.33
N CYS A 56 -13.32 -12.81 -10.79
CA CYS A 56 -13.02 -13.54 -12.03
C CYS A 56 -12.92 -15.06 -11.84
N CYS A 57 -12.38 -15.51 -10.71
CA CYS A 57 -12.13 -16.94 -10.45
C CYS A 57 -12.90 -17.47 -9.24
N TYR A 58 -13.66 -16.62 -8.55
CA TYR A 58 -14.52 -16.93 -7.41
C TYR A 58 -13.80 -17.62 -6.24
N ASP A 59 -12.56 -17.21 -6.00
CA ASP A 59 -11.68 -17.83 -5.01
C ASP A 59 -10.70 -16.78 -4.44
N VAL A 60 -10.08 -17.05 -3.29
CA VAL A 60 -9.33 -16.08 -2.45
C VAL A 60 -8.19 -15.40 -3.20
N LEU A 61 -8.15 -14.07 -3.21
CA LEU A 61 -7.19 -13.26 -3.97
C LEU A 61 -5.72 -13.72 -3.83
N VAL A 62 -5.06 -13.97 -4.96
CA VAL A 62 -3.60 -14.23 -5.03
C VAL A 62 -2.93 -13.11 -5.81
N ASN A 63 -1.96 -12.44 -5.18
CA ASN A 63 -1.35 -11.20 -5.68
C ASN A 63 -2.43 -10.21 -6.17
N PRO A 64 -3.31 -9.74 -5.27
CA PRO A 64 -4.40 -8.84 -5.63
C PRO A 64 -3.87 -7.57 -6.32
N THR A 65 -4.48 -7.22 -7.44
CA THR A 65 -4.22 -5.99 -8.18
C THR A 65 -5.48 -5.15 -8.15
N THR A 66 -5.39 -3.98 -7.53
CA THR A 66 -6.49 -3.02 -7.41
C THR A 66 -6.44 -2.05 -8.58
N LEU A 67 -7.53 -1.92 -9.32
CA LEU A 67 -7.66 -0.97 -10.42
C LEU A 67 -8.00 0.43 -9.90
N ASN A 68 -7.88 1.46 -10.73
CA ASN A 68 -8.28 2.84 -10.43
C ASN A 68 -9.75 2.96 -10.00
N CYS A 69 -10.62 2.08 -10.50
CA CYS A 69 -12.03 2.00 -10.11
C CYS A 69 -12.26 1.34 -8.73
N GLY A 70 -11.21 0.90 -8.03
CA GLY A 70 -11.28 0.29 -6.70
C GLY A 70 -11.52 -1.23 -6.68
N HIS A 71 -11.94 -1.84 -7.78
CA HIS A 71 -12.10 -3.30 -7.86
C HIS A 71 -10.74 -4.01 -7.83
N SER A 72 -10.68 -5.14 -7.11
CA SER A 72 -9.46 -5.92 -6.92
C SER A 72 -9.63 -7.34 -7.47
N PHE A 73 -8.62 -7.81 -8.19
CA PHE A 73 -8.62 -9.13 -8.82
C PHE A 73 -7.26 -9.81 -8.64
N CYS A 74 -7.19 -11.13 -8.80
CA CYS A 74 -5.90 -11.80 -8.88
C CYS A 74 -5.11 -11.27 -10.09
N ARG A 75 -3.80 -11.05 -9.92
CA ARG A 75 -2.92 -10.60 -11.01
C ARG A 75 -3.04 -11.47 -12.27
N HIS A 76 -3.10 -12.79 -12.10
CA HIS A 76 -3.25 -13.73 -13.22
C HIS A 76 -4.63 -13.64 -13.90
N CYS A 77 -5.69 -13.35 -13.15
CA CYS A 77 -7.03 -13.18 -13.69
C CYS A 77 -7.11 -11.96 -14.59
N LEU A 78 -6.52 -10.84 -14.17
CA LEU A 78 -6.42 -9.64 -15.03
C LEU A 78 -5.57 -9.89 -16.26
N ALA A 79 -4.47 -10.64 -16.14
CA ALA A 79 -3.64 -11.00 -17.28
C ALA A 79 -4.43 -11.84 -18.32
N LEU A 80 -5.17 -12.85 -17.86
CA LEU A 80 -6.02 -13.69 -18.73
C LEU A 80 -7.15 -12.88 -19.39
N TRP A 81 -7.79 -11.98 -18.62
CA TRP A 81 -8.82 -11.10 -19.13
C TRP A 81 -8.29 -10.15 -20.21
N TRP A 82 -7.14 -9.52 -19.96
CA TRP A 82 -6.49 -8.63 -20.92
C TRP A 82 -6.06 -9.41 -22.18
N GLU A 83 -5.51 -10.61 -22.03
CA GLU A 83 -5.10 -11.46 -23.15
C GLU A 83 -6.29 -11.83 -24.05
N SER A 84 -7.44 -12.14 -23.46
CA SER A 84 -8.65 -12.51 -24.20
C SER A 84 -9.39 -11.32 -24.83
N SER A 85 -9.47 -10.19 -24.12
CA SER A 85 -10.28 -9.04 -24.56
C SER A 85 -9.48 -8.01 -25.35
N ARG A 86 -8.15 -7.97 -25.14
CA ARG A 86 -7.25 -6.89 -25.58
C ARG A 86 -7.70 -5.49 -25.14
N LYS A 87 -8.46 -5.42 -24.04
CA LYS A 87 -8.99 -4.16 -23.47
C LYS A 87 -8.42 -3.91 -22.09
N THR A 88 -8.18 -2.65 -21.79
CA THR A 88 -7.77 -2.17 -20.46
C THR A 88 -9.00 -1.71 -19.67
N GLU A 89 -9.99 -2.58 -19.52
CA GLU A 89 -11.29 -2.30 -18.90
C GLU A 89 -11.56 -3.27 -17.76
N CYS A 90 -12.03 -2.76 -16.62
CA CYS A 90 -12.38 -3.55 -15.45
C CYS A 90 -13.36 -4.69 -15.81
N PRO A 91 -13.08 -5.95 -15.44
CA PRO A 91 -14.00 -7.07 -15.69
C PRO A 91 -15.41 -6.88 -15.09
N GLU A 92 -15.50 -6.12 -13.98
CA GLU A 92 -16.74 -5.89 -13.23
C GLU A 92 -17.52 -4.68 -13.77
N CYS A 93 -16.94 -3.48 -13.66
CA CYS A 93 -17.63 -2.23 -13.96
C CYS A 93 -17.33 -1.66 -15.35
N ARG A 94 -16.43 -2.30 -16.12
CA ARG A 94 -15.98 -1.87 -17.47
C ARG A 94 -15.29 -0.51 -17.54
N GLU A 95 -14.98 0.09 -16.40
CA GLU A 95 -14.19 1.31 -16.34
C GLU A 95 -12.78 1.06 -16.87
N LYS A 96 -12.27 1.98 -17.69
CA LYS A 96 -10.90 1.88 -18.22
C LYS A 96 -9.90 2.13 -17.11
N TRP A 97 -8.93 1.23 -16.97
CA TRP A 97 -7.77 1.49 -16.13
C TRP A 97 -6.64 2.11 -16.95
N GLU A 98 -5.85 2.94 -16.27
CA GLU A 98 -4.71 3.62 -16.87
C GLU A 98 -3.40 2.93 -16.51
N GLY A 99 -2.47 2.93 -17.46
CA GLY A 99 -1.16 2.32 -17.30
C GLY A 99 -1.25 0.84 -16.92
N PHE A 100 -0.30 0.41 -16.10
CA PHE A 100 -0.17 -0.98 -15.71
C PHE A 100 -0.47 -1.17 -14.21
N PRO A 101 -1.58 -1.85 -13.87
CA PRO A 101 -2.00 -1.94 -12.49
C PRO A 101 -1.08 -2.89 -11.71
N LYS A 102 -0.58 -2.38 -10.58
CA LYS A 102 0.40 -3.06 -9.71
C LYS A 102 -0.30 -3.90 -8.64
N VAL A 103 0.44 -4.86 -8.08
CA VAL A 103 -0.05 -5.65 -6.94
C VAL A 103 -0.19 -4.74 -5.71
N ASN A 104 -1.34 -4.81 -5.06
CA ASN A 104 -1.59 -4.17 -3.78
C ASN A 104 -0.93 -5.01 -2.67
N ILE A 105 0.25 -4.54 -2.24
CA ILE A 105 1.10 -5.23 -1.28
C ILE A 105 0.42 -5.40 0.08
N LEU A 106 -0.28 -4.37 0.57
CA LEU A 106 -0.99 -4.44 1.85
C LEU A 106 -2.13 -5.45 1.82
N LEU A 107 -2.91 -5.46 0.73
CA LEU A 107 -4.00 -6.43 0.58
C LEU A 107 -3.47 -7.86 0.43
N ARG A 108 -2.39 -8.05 -0.32
CA ARG A 108 -1.71 -9.35 -0.42
C ARG A 108 -1.30 -9.85 0.96
N ASP A 109 -0.58 -9.03 1.72
CA ASP A 109 -0.04 -9.44 3.02
C ASP A 109 -1.16 -9.69 4.04
N ALA A 110 -2.27 -8.97 3.95
CA ALA A 110 -3.45 -9.22 4.78
C ALA A 110 -4.08 -10.59 4.44
N VAL A 111 -4.32 -10.87 3.16
CA VAL A 111 -4.91 -12.12 2.69
C VAL A 111 -3.99 -13.32 3.00
N GLU A 112 -2.68 -13.17 2.82
CA GLU A 112 -1.70 -14.19 3.17
C GLU A 112 -1.65 -14.52 4.66
N ARG A 113 -1.87 -13.52 5.54
CA ARG A 113 -1.93 -13.76 7.00
C ARG A 113 -3.23 -14.41 7.44
N LEU A 114 -4.35 -14.04 6.80
CA LEU A 114 -5.68 -14.53 7.17
C LEU A 114 -5.96 -15.93 6.61
N PHE A 115 -5.47 -16.23 5.41
CA PHE A 115 -5.80 -17.44 4.65
C PHE A 115 -4.55 -18.13 4.08
N SER A 116 -3.49 -18.25 4.88
CA SER A 116 -2.17 -18.74 4.45
C SER A 116 -2.21 -20.09 3.72
N GLU A 117 -2.95 -21.06 4.25
CA GLU A 117 -3.08 -22.40 3.66
C GLU A 117 -3.79 -22.37 2.31
N VAL A 118 -4.91 -21.64 2.23
CA VAL A 118 -5.71 -21.49 1.01
C VAL A 118 -4.90 -20.80 -0.07
N VAL A 119 -4.28 -19.66 0.26
CA VAL A 119 -3.42 -18.90 -0.67
C VAL A 119 -2.22 -19.73 -1.12
N GLY A 120 -1.63 -20.53 -0.23
CA GLY A 120 -0.54 -21.45 -0.56
C GLY A 120 -0.94 -22.48 -1.61
N ARG A 121 -2.08 -23.16 -1.40
CA ARG A 121 -2.66 -24.11 -2.36
C ARG A 121 -2.94 -23.44 -3.70
N ARG A 122 -3.64 -22.30 -3.69
CA ARG A 122 -3.93 -21.54 -4.92
C ARG A 122 -2.67 -21.16 -5.68
N ARG A 123 -1.61 -20.72 -4.99
CA ARG A 123 -0.34 -20.34 -5.63
C ARG A 123 0.28 -21.52 -6.39
N ALA A 124 0.26 -22.72 -5.81
CA ALA A 124 0.76 -23.93 -6.46
C ALA A 124 -0.07 -24.26 -7.72
N GLU A 125 -1.40 -24.19 -7.63
CA GLU A 125 -2.31 -24.41 -8.77
C GLU A 125 -2.04 -23.40 -9.91
N ILE A 126 -1.87 -22.13 -9.57
CA ILE A 126 -1.58 -21.05 -10.53
C ILE A 126 -0.23 -21.26 -11.20
N GLN A 127 0.82 -21.65 -10.46
CA GLN A 127 2.15 -21.92 -11.00
C GLN A 127 2.19 -23.14 -11.94
N GLY A 128 1.33 -24.13 -11.69
CA GLY A 128 1.19 -25.30 -12.56
C GLY A 128 0.47 -25.03 -13.88
N ASN A 129 -0.12 -23.85 -14.07
CA ASN A 129 -0.92 -23.54 -15.26
C ASN A 129 -0.10 -22.78 -16.34
N PRO A 130 0.26 -23.42 -17.46
CA PRO A 130 1.09 -22.78 -18.49
C PRO A 130 0.41 -21.58 -19.17
N LYS A 131 -0.94 -21.58 -19.26
CA LYS A 131 -1.69 -20.45 -19.82
C LYS A 131 -1.52 -19.19 -18.96
N VAL A 132 -1.49 -19.35 -17.64
CA VAL A 132 -1.28 -18.23 -16.71
C VAL A 132 0.11 -17.63 -16.91
N SER A 133 1.15 -18.47 -16.96
CA SER A 133 2.54 -18.02 -17.16
C SER A 133 2.69 -17.23 -18.45
N GLN A 134 2.07 -17.70 -19.55
CA GLN A 134 2.06 -17.01 -20.84
C GLN A 134 1.34 -15.65 -20.76
N SER A 135 0.13 -15.60 -20.19
CA SER A 135 -0.63 -14.36 -20.09
C SER A 135 0.07 -13.32 -19.20
N LEU A 136 0.73 -13.75 -18.12
CA LEU A 136 1.49 -12.85 -17.26
C LEU A 136 2.71 -12.24 -17.96
N LEU A 137 3.35 -12.96 -18.89
CA LEU A 137 4.47 -12.42 -19.68
C LEU A 137 4.00 -11.39 -20.70
N ALA A 138 2.83 -11.60 -21.31
CA ALA A 138 2.25 -10.64 -22.25
C ALA A 138 1.69 -9.40 -21.55
N PHE A 139 1.26 -9.55 -20.30
CA PHE A 139 0.75 -8.50 -19.46
C PHE A 139 1.90 -7.82 -18.70
N GLN A 140 2.64 -6.93 -19.37
CA GLN A 140 3.73 -6.08 -18.84
C GLN A 140 3.49 -4.58 -19.10
#